data_AF-A0A951R5B2-F1
#
_entry.id   AF-A0A951R5B2-F1
#
_cell.length_a   1.000
_cell.length_b   1.000
_cell.length_c   1.000
_cell.angle_alpha   90.00
_cell.angle_beta   90.00
_cell.angle_gamma   90.00
#
_symmetry.space_group_name_H-M   'P 1'
#
loop_
_entity.id
_entity.type
_entity.pdbx_description
1 polymer ?
#
loop_
_entity_poly.entity_id
_entity_poly.type
_entity_poly.pdbx_seq_one_letter_code
_entity_poly.pdbx_strand_id
1 'polypeptide(L)' 'MAVSETKNPSALKIKLDCGLNDTGRTIVKSRTYSNLKPDAQAQDTLDVARAILSLQVHDELEINKQDNTILN' A
#
# COMPACT_ATOMS: atom_id res chain seq x y z
N MET A 1 24.18 25.11 -5.52
CA MET A 1 22.85 25.26 -4.89
C MET A 1 22.51 23.92 -4.26
N ALA A 2 22.07 23.90 -3.00
CA ALA A 2 21.67 22.66 -2.32
C ALA A 2 20.20 22.39 -2.62
N VAL A 3 19.88 21.16 -3.03
CA VAL A 3 18.50 20.68 -3.19
C VAL A 3 17.93 20.40 -1.80
N SER A 4 16.72 20.86 -1.54
CA SER A 4 15.97 20.59 -0.31
C SER A 4 14.92 19.50 -0.56
N GLU A 5 14.84 18.52 0.35
CA GLU A 5 13.87 17.43 0.28
C GLU A 5 12.84 17.53 1.41
N THR A 6 11.55 17.56 1.06
CA THR A 6 10.45 17.49 2.02
C THR A 6 9.70 16.17 1.84
N LYS A 7 9.81 15.27 2.83
CA LYS A 7 9.09 13.98 2.83
C LYS A 7 7.67 14.17 3.34
N ASN A 8 6.68 13.90 2.50
CA ASN A 8 5.27 13.88 2.90
C ASN A 8 4.89 12.51 3.46
N PRO A 9 3.79 12.41 4.23
CA PRO A 9 3.29 11.12 4.67
C PRO A 9 3.05 10.16 3.50
N SER A 10 3.51 8.93 3.68
CA SER A 10 3.36 7.86 2.70
C SER A 10 1.96 7.25 2.76
N ALA A 11 1.64 6.45 1.75
CA ALA A 11 0.43 5.62 1.75
C ALA A 11 0.80 4.15 1.56
N LEU A 12 0.14 3.26 2.31
CA LEU A 12 0.20 1.82 2.10
C LEU A 12 -1.03 1.39 1.32
N LYS A 13 -0.84 0.87 0.12
CA LYS A 13 -1.91 0.36 -0.74
C LYS A 13 -1.80 -1.15 -0.89
N ILE A 14 -2.89 -1.85 -0.63
CA ILE A 14 -3.00 -3.30 -0.73
C ILE A 14 -4.07 -3.62 -1.78
N LYS A 15 -3.72 -4.40 -2.80
CA LYS A 15 -4.66 -4.94 -3.79
C LYS A 15 -5.00 -6.38 -3.45
N LEU A 16 -6.27 -6.71 -3.57
CA LEU A 16 -6.85 -8.00 -3.20
C LEU A 16 -7.64 -8.56 -4.38
N ASP A 17 -7.57 -9.89 -4.54
CA ASP A 17 -8.44 -10.62 -5.46
C ASP A 17 -9.74 -11.03 -4.75
N CYS A 18 -10.86 -10.51 -5.23
CA CYS A 18 -12.19 -10.85 -4.70
C CYS A 18 -12.94 -11.86 -5.59
N GLY A 19 -12.25 -12.61 -6.44
CA GLY A 19 -12.83 -13.62 -7.32
C GLY A 19 -13.42 -13.03 -8.59
N LEU A 20 -14.26 -13.80 -9.27
CA LEU A 20 -14.87 -13.40 -10.55
C LEU A 20 -16.24 -12.76 -10.35
N ASN A 21 -16.58 -11.80 -11.19
CA ASN A 21 -17.94 -11.27 -11.31
C ASN A 21 -18.82 -12.15 -12.22
N ASP A 22 -20.10 -11.79 -12.36
CA ASP A 22 -21.09 -12.51 -13.20
C ASP A 22 -20.71 -12.61 -14.69
N THR A 23 -19.73 -11.81 -15.14
CA THR A 23 -19.21 -11.81 -16.51
C THR A 23 -17.89 -12.56 -16.67
N GLY A 24 -17.41 -13.22 -15.61
CA GLY A 24 -16.13 -13.95 -15.60
C GLY A 24 -14.89 -13.05 -15.53
N ARG A 25 -15.03 -11.79 -15.12
CA ARG A 25 -13.90 -10.86 -14.92
C ARG A 25 -13.49 -10.80 -13.45
N THR A 26 -12.19 -10.79 -13.19
CA THR A 26 -11.62 -10.67 -11.84
C THR A 26 -12.00 -9.34 -11.19
N ILE A 27 -12.49 -9.42 -9.96
CA ILE A 27 -12.82 -8.28 -9.11
C ILE A 27 -11.59 -7.96 -8.29
N VAL A 28 -10.86 -6.92 -8.70
CA VAL A 28 -9.74 -6.40 -7.91
C VAL A 28 -10.27 -5.28 -7.01
N LYS A 29 -10.07 -5.43 -5.69
CA LYS A 29 -10.32 -4.35 -4.73
C LYS A 29 -9.00 -3.83 -4.19
N SER A 30 -8.97 -2.57 -3.80
CA SER A 30 -7.81 -1.98 -3.13
C SER A 30 -8.20 -1.30 -1.83
N ARG A 31 -7.39 -1.49 -0.80
CA ARG A 31 -7.43 -0.71 0.45
C ARG A 31 -6.20 0.16 0.54
N THR A 32 -6.40 1.43 0.90
CA THR A 32 -5.33 2.40 1.10
C THR A 32 -5.34 2.87 2.54
N TYR A 33 -4.19 2.78 3.20
CA TYR A 33 -3.93 3.33 4.52
C TYR A 33 -3.04 4.55 4.35
N SER A 34 -3.64 5.72 4.50
CA SER A 34 -2.95 7.02 4.40
C SER A 34 -2.19 7.34 5.69
N ASN A 35 -1.34 8.37 5.63
CA ASN A 35 -0.58 8.89 6.77
C ASN A 35 0.40 7.86 7.38
N LEU A 36 0.96 6.99 6.53
CA LEU A 36 2.10 6.17 6.92
C LEU A 36 3.32 7.09 7.13
N LYS A 37 4.10 6.82 8.17
CA LYS A 37 5.34 7.55 8.41
C LYS A 37 6.28 7.37 7.20
N PRO A 38 6.83 8.45 6.62
CA PRO A 38 7.65 8.35 5.41
C PRO A 38 8.96 7.57 5.63
N ASP A 39 9.47 7.61 6.85
CA ASP A 39 10.67 6.94 7.32
C ASP A 39 10.40 5.54 7.91
N ALA A 40 9.15 5.05 7.83
CA ALA A 40 8.84 3.67 8.21
C ALA A 40 9.69 2.68 7.41
N GLN A 41 10.31 1.73 8.11
CA GLN A 41 11.09 0.67 7.48
C GLN A 41 10.19 -0.14 6.54
N ALA A 42 10.75 -0.53 5.39
CA ALA A 42 10.01 -1.31 4.39
C ALA A 42 9.55 -2.65 4.97
N GLN A 43 10.42 -3.29 5.77
CA GLN A 43 10.12 -4.56 6.43
C GLN A 43 8.96 -4.42 7.43
N ASP A 44 9.02 -3.44 8.34
CA ASP A 44 7.95 -3.18 9.30
C ASP A 44 6.61 -2.88 8.60
N THR A 45 6.66 -2.11 7.51
CA THR A 45 5.46 -1.79 6.72
C THR A 45 4.87 -3.04 6.07
N LEU A 46 5.72 -3.94 5.56
CA LEU A 46 5.31 -5.20 4.96
C LEU A 46 4.72 -6.16 5.99
N ASP A 47 5.33 -6.25 7.18
CA ASP A 47 4.86 -7.12 8.26
C ASP A 47 3.50 -6.68 8.78
N VAL A 48 3.28 -5.37 8.92
CA VAL A 48 1.95 -4.82 9.25
C VAL A 48 0.94 -5.10 8.13
N ALA A 49 1.33 -4.94 6.86
CA ALA A 49 0.46 -5.26 5.74
C ALA A 49 0.03 -6.74 5.76
N ARG A 50 0.97 -7.66 6.02
CA ARG A 50 0.70 -9.10 6.16
C ARG A 50 -0.18 -9.42 7.36
N ALA A 51 0.03 -8.76 8.49
CA ALA A 51 -0.83 -8.92 9.66
C ALA A 51 -2.28 -8.51 9.33
N ILE A 52 -2.47 -7.39 8.63
CA ILE A 52 -3.80 -6.97 8.15
C ILE A 52 -4.38 -8.00 7.18
N LEU A 53 -3.57 -8.50 6.23
CA LEU A 53 -3.99 -9.52 5.27
C LEU A 53 -4.42 -10.82 5.93
N SER A 54 -3.78 -11.21 7.04
CA SER A 54 -4.14 -12.44 7.78
C SER A 54 -5.52 -12.40 8.43
N LEU A 55 -6.11 -11.21 8.60
CA LEU A 55 -7.43 -11.02 9.19
C LEU A 55 -8.58 -11.07 8.17
N GLN A 56 -8.26 -11.13 6.88
CA GLN A 56 -9.22 -11.12 5.79
C GLN A 56 -9.07 -12.39 4.92
N VAL A 57 -10.03 -12.63 4.04
CA VAL A 57 -10.19 -13.91 3.33
C VAL A 57 -9.78 -13.90 1.86
N HIS A 58 -9.39 -12.74 1.32
CA HIS A 58 -9.03 -12.56 -0.09
C HIS A 58 -7.52 -12.69 -0.29
N ASP A 59 -7.10 -13.18 -1.46
CA ASP A 59 -5.67 -13.33 -1.75
C ASP A 59 -5.02 -11.97 -2.02
N GLU A 60 -3.77 -11.79 -1.55
CA GLU A 60 -3.01 -10.59 -1.90
C GLU A 60 -2.53 -10.62 -3.35
N LEU A 61 -2.75 -9.51 -4.06
CA LEU A 61 -2.22 -9.30 -5.41
C LEU A 61 -0.98 -8.39 -5.38
N GLU A 62 -1.02 -7.34 -4.56
CA GLU A 62 0.06 -6.36 -4.50
C GLU A 62 0.04 -5.62 -3.16
N ILE A 63 1.22 -5.41 -2.58
CA ILE A 63 1.43 -4.50 -1.45
C ILE A 63 2.38 -3.40 -1.92
N ASN A 64 1.96 -2.16 -1.82
CA ASN A 64 2.66 -1.01 -2.37
C ASN A 64 2.78 0.10 -1.32
N LYS A 65 4.01 0.50 -0.98
CA LYS A 65 4.30 1.72 -0.21
C LYS A 65 4.55 2.85 -1.19
N GLN A 66 3.70 3.87 -1.14
CA GLN A 66 3.79 5.06 -1.99
C GLN A 66 4.39 6.20 -1.18
N ASP A 67 5.63 6.55 -1.51
CA ASP A 67 6.33 7.69 -0.93
C ASP A 67 6.14 8.93 -1.80
N ASN A 68 6.01 10.08 -1.16
CA ASN A 68 5.87 11.36 -1.83
C ASN A 68 6.89 12.34 -1.24
N THR A 69 7.88 12.73 -2.05
CA THR A 69 8.92 13.67 -1.66
C THR A 69 8.91 14.86 -2.62
N ILE A 70 8.86 16.07 -2.07
CA ILE A 70 8.95 17.31 -2.84
C ILE A 70 10.42 17.75 -2.86
N LEU A 71 10.94 18.03 -4.05
CA LEU A 71 12.30 18.55 -4.27
C LEU A 71 12.23 20.05 -4.56
N ASN A 72 12.95 20.87 -3.81
CA ASN A 72 13.00 22.33 -3.94
C ASN A 72 14.42 22.87 -4.10
#